data_AF-A0A4Q7QU66-F1
#
_entry.id   AF-A0A4Q7QU66-F1
#
_cell.length_a   1.000
_cell.length_b   1.000
_cell.length_c   1.000
_cell.angle_alpha   90.00
_cell.angle_beta   90.00
_cell.angle_gamma   90.00
#
_symmetry.space_group_name_H-M   'P 1'
#
loop_
_entity.id
_entity.type
_entity.pdbx_description
1 polymer ?
#
loop_
_entity_poly.entity_id
_entity_poly.type
_entity_poly.pdbx_seq_one_letter_code
_entity_poly.pdbx_strand_id
1 'polypeptide(L)'
;MNKKIHRMVVLLFLSIAMLAGCSEKEERTAEKEINKNTEKTPEKKEPEKIPEAPKELEDMIKQKPGVLMEKYMDPKLEGLYGWDGYDYINYYKDEFQPIAEKEIKSYFSKNKDLSSQEIYNYLVYQLASGQYESYYEQLLSYEHGYVMPELPSGPDEIEEEKKPKKTNVVVLVDASGSMKAEVDGGVKMDLAKETIKKFTGDLPDETSVSLFAYGHIGSGEESDKAKSCEGIEEVYPLKGYDGAAFDESLNSFKASGWTPLAGAINKANELLSQYPESEYENIVYIVSDGVETCGGNPVVAAKKLTDKNIEAQLNIIGFDVDDKGQQQLMKVADAGNGKYASVRDKASLEDQVLKKWRPTIGQLVWTQGVSGQDYIDAQKRMNDIYNPLFHISTNEGNRIRNAVYFLQQNNLIPREKGNEVIDLADASADLRNEHFKKMKEEKQAEAERVQKEINGKVEAWKQQWRDEINE
;
A
#
# COMPACT_ATOMS: atom_id res chain seq x y z
N MET A 1 -25.95 -21.52 53.27
CA MET A 1 -24.89 -22.00 54.21
C MET A 1 -23.52 -21.45 53.78
N ASN A 2 -22.58 -21.35 54.73
CA ASN A 2 -21.11 -21.50 54.64
C ASN A 2 -20.34 -21.05 53.37
N LYS A 3 -19.40 -20.08 53.45
CA LYS A 3 -17.98 -20.19 53.93
C LYS A 3 -17.12 -21.09 53.02
N LYS A 4 -15.93 -20.74 52.52
CA LYS A 4 -14.83 -19.82 52.94
C LYS A 4 -14.33 -19.02 51.70
N ILE A 5 -13.62 -17.88 51.71
CA ILE A 5 -12.92 -17.01 52.70
C ILE A 5 -11.57 -17.52 53.25
N HIS A 6 -10.44 -17.03 52.69
CA HIS A 6 -9.11 -17.02 53.32
C HIS A 6 -8.43 -15.63 53.19
N ARG A 7 -7.73 -15.23 54.27
CA ARG A 7 -6.94 -14.01 54.50
C ARG A 7 -5.81 -14.40 55.49
N MET A 8 -4.91 -13.46 55.81
CA MET A 8 -3.80 -13.55 56.81
C MET A 8 -2.45 -14.08 56.28
N VAL A 9 -1.26 -13.63 56.72
CA VAL A 9 -0.85 -12.49 57.60
C VAL A 9 0.64 -12.15 57.29
N VAL A 10 1.03 -10.90 56.99
CA VAL A 10 1.60 -9.82 57.86
C VAL A 10 2.99 -10.09 58.50
N LEU A 11 3.80 -9.03 58.55
CA LEU A 11 5.09 -8.74 59.25
C LEU A 11 6.28 -8.54 58.26
N LEU A 12 6.88 -7.35 58.05
CA LEU A 12 7.24 -6.19 58.90
C LEU A 12 8.50 -6.41 59.75
N PHE A 13 9.62 -5.78 59.37
CA PHE A 13 10.69 -5.33 60.27
C PHE A 13 11.50 -4.17 59.65
N LEU A 14 12.34 -3.51 60.45
CA LEU A 14 12.83 -2.14 60.23
C LEU A 14 14.36 -2.02 60.42
N SER A 15 14.98 -1.16 59.62
CA SER A 15 16.13 -0.27 59.96
C SER A 15 17.53 -0.80 60.35
N ILE A 16 18.55 -0.16 59.73
CA ILE A 16 19.89 0.20 60.26
C ILE A 16 20.98 -0.89 60.41
N ALA A 17 22.06 -0.72 59.64
CA ALA A 17 23.45 -0.72 60.13
C ALA A 17 24.37 0.04 59.15
N MET A 18 25.32 0.84 59.66
CA MET A 18 26.48 1.36 58.91
C MET A 18 27.73 0.55 59.25
N LEU A 19 28.79 0.69 58.41
CA LEU A 19 30.25 0.63 58.65
C LEU A 19 30.95 -0.10 57.47
N ALA A 20 32.22 0.12 57.10
CA ALA A 20 33.10 1.30 57.02
C ALA A 20 34.49 0.81 56.51
N GLY A 21 35.25 1.65 55.78
CA GLY A 21 36.59 1.32 55.23
C GLY A 21 36.57 1.04 53.71
N CYS A 22 37.30 1.73 52.83
CA CYS A 22 38.76 2.04 52.75
C CYS A 22 39.60 0.83 52.27
N SER A 23 40.57 0.95 51.35
CA SER A 23 41.01 2.08 50.50
C SER A 23 41.52 1.53 49.15
N GLU A 24 41.25 2.15 48.00
CA GLU A 24 41.97 3.27 47.36
C GLU A 24 43.30 2.89 46.68
N LYS A 25 43.41 3.20 45.38
CA LYS A 25 44.64 3.74 44.79
C LYS A 25 44.34 4.60 43.57
N GLU A 26 44.93 5.79 43.53
CA GLU A 26 44.78 6.78 42.45
C GLU A 26 45.82 6.62 41.35
N GLU A 27 45.52 7.16 40.16
CA GLU A 27 46.29 8.24 39.49
C GLU A 27 45.21 9.15 38.83
N ARG A 28 45.10 10.47 39.04
CA ARG A 28 46.05 11.62 39.00
C ARG A 28 46.59 11.89 37.58
N THR A 29 46.72 13.11 37.05
CA THR A 29 46.45 14.52 37.49
C THR A 29 46.35 15.40 36.19
N ALA A 30 46.05 16.70 36.11
CA ALA A 30 45.80 17.86 36.99
C ALA A 30 45.21 19.01 36.12
N GLU A 31 44.66 20.16 36.57
CA GLU A 31 44.05 20.62 37.82
C GLU A 31 43.31 21.97 37.56
N LYS A 32 42.68 22.56 38.58
CA LYS A 32 42.13 23.94 38.54
C LYS A 32 43.18 24.96 39.03
N GLU A 33 42.97 26.22 38.71
CA GLU A 33 43.34 27.36 39.58
C GLU A 33 42.24 28.45 39.48
N ILE A 34 42.23 29.41 40.40
CA ILE A 34 41.04 30.23 40.73
C ILE A 34 41.39 31.74 40.72
N ASN A 35 40.40 32.61 40.48
CA ASN A 35 39.94 33.70 41.38
C ASN A 35 39.56 35.05 40.70
N LYS A 36 38.77 35.82 41.47
CA LYS A 36 38.40 37.25 41.40
C LYS A 36 37.25 37.71 40.49
N ASN A 37 36.26 38.25 41.20
CA ASN A 37 35.22 39.20 40.82
C ASN A 37 35.40 39.96 39.49
N THR A 38 34.31 39.96 38.71
CA THR A 38 33.66 41.23 38.36
C THR A 38 32.15 41.06 38.52
N GLU A 39 31.47 42.03 39.14
CA GLU A 39 30.03 42.22 38.90
C GLU A 39 29.86 42.61 37.44
N LYS A 40 29.40 41.69 36.59
CA LYS A 40 28.88 42.08 35.27
C LYS A 40 27.49 42.68 35.47
N THR A 41 27.46 44.00 35.60
CA THR A 41 26.32 44.88 35.30
C THR A 41 25.54 44.34 34.10
N PRO A 42 24.19 44.38 34.08
CA PRO A 42 23.39 43.87 32.98
C PRO A 42 23.91 44.39 31.63
N GLU A 43 24.34 43.45 30.79
CA GLU A 43 24.92 43.74 29.48
C GLU A 43 23.79 44.35 28.63
N LYS A 44 23.88 45.67 28.39
CA LYS A 44 22.88 46.39 27.61
C LYS A 44 22.91 45.83 26.20
N LYS A 45 21.95 44.97 25.85
CA LYS A 45 21.60 44.70 24.45
C LYS A 45 21.49 46.05 23.75
N GLU A 46 22.21 46.20 22.63
CA GLU A 46 21.91 47.24 21.66
C GLU A 46 20.44 47.08 21.18
N PRO A 47 19.79 48.15 20.70
CA PRO A 47 18.39 48.07 20.29
C PRO A 47 18.23 47.10 19.11
N GLU A 48 17.86 45.87 19.46
CA GLU A 48 17.62 44.73 18.58
C GLU A 48 16.56 45.15 17.54
N LYS A 49 17.02 45.41 16.30
CA LYS A 49 16.17 45.99 15.25
C LYS A 49 15.02 45.03 14.98
N ILE A 50 13.80 45.48 15.27
CA ILE A 50 12.57 44.71 15.09
C ILE A 50 12.50 44.22 13.64
N PRO A 51 12.37 42.89 13.41
CA PRO A 51 12.26 42.34 12.07
C PRO A 51 10.95 42.76 11.42
N GLU A 52 10.90 42.71 10.08
CA GLU A 52 9.64 42.88 9.36
C GLU A 52 8.79 41.62 9.50
N ALA A 53 7.47 41.77 9.64
CA ALA A 53 6.55 40.63 9.68
C ALA A 53 6.57 39.89 8.32
N PRO A 54 6.51 38.55 8.29
CA PRO A 54 6.40 37.80 7.06
C PRO A 54 5.17 38.22 6.23
N LYS A 55 5.33 38.26 4.91
CA LYS A 55 4.27 38.63 3.94
C LYS A 55 3.97 37.49 2.98
N GLU A 56 5.02 36.78 2.54
CA GLU A 56 4.89 35.59 1.72
C GLU A 56 4.55 34.37 2.60
N LEU A 57 3.76 33.46 2.03
CA LEU A 57 3.20 32.28 2.70
C LEU A 57 4.31 31.37 3.27
N GLU A 58 5.37 31.14 2.50
CA GLU A 58 6.51 30.30 2.86
C GLU A 58 7.27 30.81 4.08
N ASP A 59 7.34 32.13 4.26
CA ASP A 59 7.99 32.78 5.39
C ASP A 59 7.05 32.84 6.61
N MET A 60 5.74 32.99 6.40
CA MET A 60 4.73 32.83 7.46
C MET A 60 4.75 31.41 8.04
N ILE A 61 4.92 30.39 7.21
CA ILE A 61 5.01 28.98 7.66
C ILE A 61 6.29 28.74 8.47
N LYS A 62 7.43 29.30 8.04
CA LYS A 62 8.73 29.16 8.71
C LYS A 62 8.92 30.08 9.91
N GLN A 63 7.95 30.96 10.18
CA GLN A 63 7.97 31.92 11.28
C GLN A 63 8.31 31.25 12.62
N LYS A 64 9.25 31.84 13.34
CA LYS A 64 9.67 31.38 14.68
C LYS A 64 8.84 32.12 15.75
N PRO A 65 8.65 31.52 16.95
CA PRO A 65 7.73 32.08 17.94
C PRO A 65 8.20 33.48 18.39
N GLY A 66 7.25 34.38 18.60
CA GLY A 66 7.54 35.73 19.11
C GLY A 66 8.16 35.68 20.51
N VAL A 67 8.90 36.72 20.90
CA VAL A 67 9.72 36.74 22.13
C VAL A 67 8.92 36.48 23.43
N LEU A 68 7.62 36.81 23.46
CA LEU A 68 6.75 36.47 24.60
C LEU A 68 6.21 35.04 24.49
N MET A 69 5.91 34.58 23.27
CA MET A 69 5.43 33.22 23.01
C MET A 69 6.49 32.17 23.33
N GLU A 70 7.72 32.36 22.87
CA GLU A 70 8.86 31.46 23.17
C GLU A 70 9.11 31.34 24.69
N LYS A 71 8.88 32.43 25.44
CA LYS A 71 9.19 32.50 26.87
C LYS A 71 8.02 32.11 27.79
N TYR A 72 6.78 32.31 27.37
CA TYR A 72 5.59 32.22 28.23
C TYR A 72 4.40 31.49 27.61
N MET A 73 4.55 30.76 26.49
CA MET A 73 3.51 29.88 25.97
C MET A 73 4.08 28.46 25.83
N ASP A 74 3.39 27.45 26.38
CA ASP A 74 3.66 26.06 25.98
C ASP A 74 3.12 25.89 24.54
N PRO A 75 3.96 25.53 23.56
CA PRO A 75 3.51 25.30 22.18
C PRO A 75 2.29 24.37 22.11
N LYS A 76 2.23 23.34 22.96
CA LYS A 76 1.15 22.35 22.94
C LYS A 76 -0.23 22.92 23.27
N LEU A 77 -0.31 24.03 24.03
CA LEU A 77 -1.58 24.68 24.34
C LEU A 77 -2.18 25.40 23.12
N GLU A 78 -1.34 26.02 22.30
CA GLU A 78 -1.77 26.90 21.21
C GLU A 78 -2.52 26.17 20.08
N GLY A 79 -2.23 24.88 19.88
CA GLY A 79 -2.90 24.01 18.92
C GLY A 79 -4.12 23.25 19.45
N LEU A 80 -4.50 23.43 20.72
CA LEU A 80 -5.66 22.73 21.31
C LEU A 80 -6.99 23.20 20.71
N TYR A 81 -7.92 22.26 20.55
CA TYR A 81 -9.24 22.49 19.97
C TYR A 81 -10.31 21.64 20.67
N GLY A 82 -11.58 21.86 20.32
CA GLY A 82 -12.71 21.19 20.97
C GLY A 82 -12.81 21.56 22.45
N TRP A 83 -12.88 20.56 23.33
CA TRP A 83 -12.95 20.78 24.78
C TRP A 83 -11.61 21.25 25.38
N ASP A 84 -10.49 20.76 24.84
CA ASP A 84 -9.16 21.09 25.37
C ASP A 84 -8.74 22.53 25.01
N GLY A 85 -9.36 23.11 23.97
CA GLY A 85 -9.17 24.52 23.61
C GLY A 85 -9.58 25.53 24.69
N TYR A 86 -10.36 25.12 25.70
CA TYR A 86 -10.64 25.96 26.87
C TYR A 86 -9.39 26.22 27.72
N ASP A 87 -8.43 25.28 27.78
CA ASP A 87 -7.21 25.46 28.57
C ASP A 87 -6.32 26.55 27.96
N TYR A 88 -6.22 26.63 26.63
CA TYR A 88 -5.59 27.76 25.94
C TYR A 88 -6.29 29.10 26.28
N ILE A 89 -7.62 29.16 26.22
CA ILE A 89 -8.38 30.39 26.48
C ILE A 89 -8.17 30.87 27.92
N ASN A 90 -8.21 29.95 28.89
CA ASN A 90 -8.00 30.25 30.31
C ASN A 90 -6.56 30.71 30.56
N TYR A 91 -5.57 29.94 30.12
CA TYR A 91 -4.15 30.27 30.26
C TYR A 91 -3.79 31.61 29.59
N TYR A 92 -4.28 31.82 28.37
CA TYR A 92 -4.06 33.06 27.63
C TYR A 92 -4.59 34.26 28.42
N LYS A 93 -5.83 34.18 28.93
CA LYS A 93 -6.50 35.30 29.60
C LYS A 93 -5.93 35.59 31.00
N ASP A 94 -5.67 34.55 31.79
CA ASP A 94 -5.37 34.70 33.22
C ASP A 94 -3.86 34.76 33.53
N GLU A 95 -3.00 34.20 32.65
CA GLU A 95 -1.53 34.23 32.83
C GLU A 95 -0.81 35.03 31.74
N PHE A 96 -1.01 34.70 30.45
CA PHE A 96 -0.21 35.28 29.37
C PHE A 96 -0.54 36.74 29.06
N GLN A 97 -1.83 37.09 28.92
CA GLN A 97 -2.29 38.42 28.52
C GLN A 97 -1.81 39.52 29.49
N PRO A 98 -1.90 39.39 30.82
CA PRO A 98 -1.36 40.38 31.76
C PRO A 98 0.15 40.61 31.64
N ILE A 99 0.92 39.57 31.29
CA ILE A 99 2.36 39.67 31.04
C ILE A 99 2.63 40.41 29.73
N ALA A 100 1.91 40.05 28.66
CA ALA A 100 2.07 40.64 27.35
C ALA A 100 1.67 42.12 27.33
N GLU A 101 0.50 42.47 27.86
CA GLU A 101 0.00 43.84 27.98
C GLU A 101 1.00 44.76 28.71
N LYS A 102 1.65 44.25 29.76
CA LYS A 102 2.66 44.99 30.54
C LYS A 102 3.90 45.32 29.70
N GLU A 103 4.49 44.36 29.00
CA GLU A 103 5.71 44.59 28.20
C GLU A 103 5.39 45.41 26.93
N ILE A 104 4.25 45.15 26.29
CA ILE A 104 3.74 45.94 25.16
C ILE A 104 3.51 47.40 25.59
N LYS A 105 2.88 47.65 26.75
CA LYS A 105 2.74 49.00 27.32
C LYS A 105 4.09 49.65 27.62
N SER A 106 5.06 48.88 28.12
CA SER A 106 6.44 49.35 28.37
C SER A 106 7.16 49.81 27.09
N TYR A 107 6.89 49.17 25.94
CA TYR A 107 7.43 49.55 24.63
C TYR A 107 6.72 50.77 24.05
N PHE A 108 5.39 50.74 23.89
CA PHE A 108 4.61 51.83 23.28
C PHE A 108 4.47 53.08 24.17
N SER A 109 4.91 53.03 25.44
CA SER A 109 5.11 54.24 26.25
C SER A 109 6.37 55.02 25.86
N LYS A 110 7.39 54.34 25.32
CA LYS A 110 8.70 54.92 24.96
C LYS A 110 8.78 55.28 23.48
N ASN A 111 8.25 54.41 22.62
CA ASN A 111 8.24 54.60 21.17
C ASN A 111 6.88 55.17 20.75
N LYS A 112 6.89 56.38 20.17
CA LYS A 112 5.71 57.11 19.70
C LYS A 112 5.75 57.27 18.18
N ASP A 113 4.60 57.65 17.62
CA ASP A 113 4.38 58.02 16.22
C ASP A 113 4.65 56.96 15.14
N LEU A 114 5.10 55.76 15.52
CA LEU A 114 5.25 54.54 14.71
C LEU A 114 4.11 54.35 13.68
N SER A 115 4.47 53.93 12.47
CA SER A 115 3.51 53.54 11.42
C SER A 115 2.78 52.23 11.76
N SER A 116 1.67 51.99 11.09
CA SER A 116 0.86 50.76 11.27
C SER A 116 1.66 49.50 10.96
N GLN A 117 2.52 49.51 9.93
CA GLN A 117 3.45 48.41 9.65
C GLN A 117 4.46 48.20 10.79
N GLU A 118 5.02 49.26 11.38
CA GLU A 118 5.95 49.12 12.52
C GLU A 118 5.26 48.60 13.79
N ILE A 119 4.01 49.02 14.03
CA ILE A 119 3.17 48.48 15.11
C ILE A 119 2.91 46.98 14.88
N TYR A 120 2.50 46.59 13.66
CA TYR A 120 2.26 45.19 13.30
C TYR A 120 3.54 44.34 13.41
N ASN A 121 4.66 44.80 12.84
CA ASN A 121 5.97 44.15 12.94
C ASN A 121 6.38 43.89 14.41
N TYR A 122 6.19 44.87 15.30
CA TYR A 122 6.48 44.68 16.73
C TYR A 122 5.53 43.67 17.39
N LEU A 123 4.23 43.71 17.09
CA LEU A 123 3.27 42.76 17.66
C LEU A 123 3.53 41.33 17.17
N VAL A 124 3.86 41.13 15.89
CA VAL A 124 4.31 39.82 15.36
C VAL A 124 5.60 39.39 16.08
N TYR A 125 6.62 40.24 16.15
CA TYR A 125 7.90 39.94 16.84
C TYR A 125 7.72 39.54 18.33
N GLN A 126 6.64 39.97 19.00
CA GLN A 126 6.35 39.55 20.37
C GLN A 126 5.37 38.36 20.47
N LEU A 127 4.37 38.27 19.58
CA LEU A 127 3.18 37.42 19.73
C LEU A 127 3.00 36.34 18.63
N ALA A 128 3.91 36.27 17.65
CA ALA A 128 3.92 35.28 16.57
C ALA A 128 3.84 33.84 17.06
N SER A 129 3.05 33.01 16.38
CA SER A 129 3.10 31.56 16.52
C SER A 129 4.34 30.99 15.84
N GLY A 130 4.92 29.96 16.44
CA GLY A 130 6.15 29.31 15.97
C GLY A 130 5.99 27.88 15.45
N GLN A 131 4.76 27.45 15.19
CA GLN A 131 4.40 26.04 15.05
C GLN A 131 3.89 25.62 13.67
N TYR A 132 3.67 26.56 12.76
CA TYR A 132 3.10 26.26 11.44
C TYR A 132 3.94 25.20 10.70
N GLU A 133 5.26 25.42 10.58
CA GLU A 133 6.24 24.49 9.98
C GLU A 133 6.02 23.02 10.37
N SER A 134 5.92 22.72 11.68
CA SER A 134 5.77 21.35 12.21
C SER A 134 4.48 20.65 11.75
N TYR A 135 3.33 21.32 11.83
CA TYR A 135 2.06 20.74 11.38
C TYR A 135 1.88 20.81 9.87
N TYR A 136 2.54 21.78 9.22
CA TYR A 136 2.53 21.97 7.77
C TYR A 136 3.28 20.83 7.06
N GLU A 137 4.47 20.46 7.54
CA GLU A 137 5.22 19.30 7.04
C GLU A 137 4.42 18.01 7.20
N GLN A 138 3.76 17.80 8.35
CA GLN A 138 2.88 16.65 8.60
C GLN A 138 1.68 16.60 7.63
N LEU A 139 1.13 17.75 7.23
CA LEU A 139 0.00 17.81 6.28
C LEU A 139 0.47 17.63 4.83
N LEU A 140 1.67 18.10 4.47
CA LEU A 140 2.29 17.80 3.17
C LEU A 140 2.58 16.29 3.04
N SER A 141 3.21 15.70 4.05
CA SER A 141 3.53 14.26 4.11
C SER A 141 2.33 13.38 4.50
N TYR A 142 1.12 13.93 4.57
CA TYR A 142 -0.06 13.14 4.92
C TYR A 142 -0.42 12.15 3.80
N GLU A 143 -0.51 10.88 4.17
CA GLU A 143 -1.03 9.80 3.33
C GLU A 143 -2.26 9.18 4.00
N HIS A 144 -3.25 8.81 3.18
CA HIS A 144 -4.50 8.22 3.69
C HIS A 144 -4.30 6.79 4.24
N GLY A 145 -3.22 6.10 3.86
CA GLY A 145 -2.87 4.77 4.39
C GLY A 145 -3.85 3.67 3.99
N TYR A 146 -4.55 3.83 2.86
CA TYR A 146 -5.44 2.79 2.34
C TYR A 146 -4.60 1.79 1.55
N VAL A 147 -4.80 0.50 1.82
CA VAL A 147 -4.13 -0.61 1.15
C VAL A 147 -5.13 -1.28 0.23
N MET A 148 -4.74 -1.56 -1.01
CA MET A 148 -5.52 -2.42 -1.90
C MET A 148 -5.47 -3.86 -1.35
N PRO A 149 -6.60 -4.51 -1.04
CA PRO A 149 -6.59 -5.90 -0.60
C PRO A 149 -6.10 -6.81 -1.74
N GLU A 150 -5.45 -7.92 -1.38
CA GLU A 150 -5.12 -8.97 -2.34
C GLU A 150 -6.43 -9.54 -2.94
N LEU A 151 -6.54 -9.52 -4.27
CA LEU A 151 -7.68 -10.05 -5.02
C LEU A 151 -7.22 -11.27 -5.86
N PRO A 152 -7.47 -12.51 -5.39
CA PRO A 152 -7.12 -13.70 -6.17
C PRO A 152 -7.97 -13.77 -7.45
N SER A 153 -7.32 -13.58 -8.60
CA SER A 153 -7.91 -13.60 -9.95
C SER A 153 -7.67 -14.94 -10.65
N GLY A 154 -7.63 -16.03 -9.89
CA GLY A 154 -6.79 -17.17 -10.24
C GLY A 154 -5.32 -16.87 -9.93
N PRO A 155 -4.37 -17.61 -10.52
CA PRO A 155 -3.00 -17.61 -10.02
C PRO A 155 -2.08 -16.62 -10.77
N ASP A 156 -1.88 -15.44 -10.19
CA ASP A 156 -0.89 -14.39 -10.49
C ASP A 156 -0.59 -14.10 -11.98
N GLU A 157 -1.36 -13.19 -12.58
CA GLU A 157 -0.84 -11.88 -13.03
C GLU A 157 -1.98 -10.86 -13.22
N ILE A 158 -1.69 -9.56 -13.03
CA ILE A 158 -2.57 -8.44 -13.40
C ILE A 158 -1.69 -7.28 -13.89
N GLU A 159 -1.59 -7.09 -15.21
CA GLU A 159 -1.23 -5.79 -15.81
C GLU A 159 -2.46 -5.12 -16.46
N GLU A 160 -2.27 -3.91 -16.99
CA GLU A 160 -3.26 -2.84 -17.08
C GLU A 160 -4.49 -3.06 -17.99
N GLU A 161 -5.47 -2.16 -17.83
CA GLU A 161 -6.74 -2.07 -18.58
C GLU A 161 -6.60 -2.35 -20.08
N LYS A 162 -7.05 -3.52 -20.52
CA LYS A 162 -7.36 -3.81 -21.92
C LYS A 162 -8.84 -4.17 -22.04
N LYS A 163 -9.44 -3.77 -23.16
CA LYS A 163 -10.84 -4.06 -23.51
C LYS A 163 -11.07 -5.57 -23.51
N PRO A 164 -12.30 -6.08 -23.24
CA PRO A 164 -12.57 -7.52 -23.21
C PRO A 164 -12.03 -8.19 -24.46
N LYS A 165 -10.97 -8.99 -24.24
CA LYS A 165 -10.31 -9.79 -25.27
C LYS A 165 -11.13 -11.05 -25.52
N LYS A 166 -10.79 -11.79 -26.58
CA LYS A 166 -11.32 -13.14 -26.78
C LYS A 166 -10.34 -14.16 -26.23
N THR A 167 -10.82 -15.13 -25.48
CA THR A 167 -9.97 -16.15 -24.85
C THR A 167 -9.72 -17.33 -25.79
N ASN A 168 -8.46 -17.67 -26.00
CA ASN A 168 -7.99 -18.85 -26.72
C ASN A 168 -7.34 -19.82 -25.73
N VAL A 169 -7.81 -21.07 -25.69
CA VAL A 169 -7.28 -22.13 -24.83
C VAL A 169 -6.70 -23.25 -25.70
N VAL A 170 -5.39 -23.48 -25.61
CA VAL A 170 -4.70 -24.55 -26.34
C VAL A 170 -4.28 -25.64 -25.36
N VAL A 171 -4.90 -26.81 -25.48
CA VAL A 171 -4.58 -27.98 -24.64
C VAL A 171 -3.57 -28.88 -25.36
N LEU A 172 -2.40 -29.09 -24.74
CA LEU A 172 -1.35 -29.98 -25.23
C LEU A 172 -1.35 -31.27 -24.39
N VAL A 173 -1.78 -32.38 -24.99
CA VAL A 173 -1.89 -33.68 -24.31
C VAL A 173 -0.71 -34.57 -24.66
N ASP A 174 0.08 -34.91 -23.63
CA ASP A 174 1.08 -35.96 -23.73
C ASP A 174 0.39 -37.29 -23.98
N ALA A 175 0.68 -37.87 -25.13
CA ALA A 175 0.24 -39.19 -25.53
C ALA A 175 1.44 -40.11 -25.77
N SER A 176 2.55 -39.88 -25.05
CA SER A 176 3.71 -40.77 -25.00
C SER A 176 3.41 -42.14 -24.37
N GLY A 177 4.35 -43.08 -24.46
CA GLY A 177 4.13 -44.47 -24.04
C GLY A 177 3.90 -44.68 -22.54
N SER A 178 4.37 -43.76 -21.68
CA SER A 178 4.23 -43.80 -20.22
C SER A 178 2.78 -43.59 -19.75
N MET A 179 1.99 -42.82 -20.49
CA MET A 179 0.57 -42.58 -20.24
C MET A 179 -0.33 -43.85 -20.36
N LYS A 180 0.24 -45.02 -20.69
CA LYS A 180 -0.40 -46.34 -20.60
C LYS A 180 -0.39 -46.93 -19.17
N ALA A 181 0.37 -46.35 -18.25
CA ALA A 181 0.46 -46.85 -16.88
C ALA A 181 -0.89 -46.76 -16.14
N GLU A 182 -1.11 -47.69 -15.21
CA GLU A 182 -2.18 -47.64 -14.23
C GLU A 182 -1.70 -46.89 -12.98
N VAL A 183 -2.55 -46.00 -12.46
CA VAL A 183 -2.43 -45.34 -11.15
C VAL A 183 -3.69 -45.62 -10.33
N ASP A 184 -3.77 -45.09 -9.10
CA ASP A 184 -5.01 -45.19 -8.33
C ASP A 184 -6.15 -44.45 -9.06
N GLY A 185 -7.27 -45.16 -9.28
CA GLY A 185 -8.40 -44.71 -10.07
C GLY A 185 -8.41 -45.05 -11.56
N GLY A 186 -7.30 -45.50 -12.18
CA GLY A 186 -7.31 -45.96 -13.58
C GLY A 186 -6.04 -45.70 -14.41
N VAL A 187 -6.15 -45.82 -15.73
CA VAL A 187 -5.04 -45.56 -16.69
C VAL A 187 -4.82 -44.05 -16.82
N LYS A 188 -3.55 -43.61 -16.79
CA LYS A 188 -3.18 -42.17 -16.84
C LYS A 188 -3.84 -41.43 -18.00
N MET A 189 -3.78 -41.98 -19.21
CA MET A 189 -4.40 -41.40 -20.42
C MET A 189 -5.92 -41.22 -20.29
N ASP A 190 -6.64 -42.20 -19.75
CA ASP A 190 -8.11 -42.13 -19.68
C ASP A 190 -8.55 -41.10 -18.62
N LEU A 191 -7.84 -41.04 -17.48
CA LEU A 191 -8.04 -40.01 -16.45
C LEU A 191 -7.71 -38.60 -16.95
N ALA A 192 -6.65 -38.45 -17.75
CA ALA A 192 -6.30 -37.19 -18.40
C ALA A 192 -7.40 -36.74 -19.37
N LYS A 193 -7.88 -37.63 -20.25
CA LYS A 193 -8.97 -37.32 -21.20
C LYS A 193 -10.27 -36.91 -20.50
N GLU A 194 -10.69 -37.64 -19.46
CA GLU A 194 -11.89 -37.31 -18.70
C GLU A 194 -11.78 -35.93 -18.04
N THR A 195 -10.62 -35.63 -17.44
CA THR A 195 -10.36 -34.32 -16.83
C THR A 195 -10.36 -33.20 -17.86
N ILE A 196 -9.66 -33.38 -18.99
CA ILE A 196 -9.60 -32.37 -20.05
C ILE A 196 -11.01 -32.07 -20.56
N LYS A 197 -11.83 -33.10 -20.83
CA LYS A 197 -13.22 -32.97 -21.28
C LYS A 197 -14.09 -32.17 -20.29
N LYS A 198 -13.90 -32.40 -18.98
CA LYS A 198 -14.59 -31.64 -17.92
C LYS A 198 -14.11 -30.20 -17.90
N PHE A 199 -12.80 -29.99 -17.78
CA PHE A 199 -12.17 -28.66 -17.80
C PHE A 199 -12.62 -27.81 -19.00
N THR A 200 -12.62 -28.37 -20.23
CA THR A 200 -13.05 -27.63 -21.42
C THR A 200 -14.57 -27.47 -21.54
N GLY A 201 -15.35 -28.29 -20.84
CA GLY A 201 -16.80 -28.12 -20.70
C GLY A 201 -17.21 -27.10 -19.63
N ASP A 202 -16.30 -26.77 -18.71
CA ASP A 202 -16.45 -25.76 -17.65
C ASP A 202 -15.86 -24.39 -18.07
N LEU A 203 -15.59 -24.16 -19.38
CA LEU A 203 -15.10 -22.90 -19.96
C LEU A 203 -16.26 -22.03 -20.49
N PRO A 204 -16.17 -20.69 -20.47
CA PRO A 204 -17.18 -19.79 -21.05
C PRO A 204 -17.42 -20.01 -22.56
N ASP A 205 -18.67 -19.85 -23.01
CA ASP A 205 -19.14 -20.10 -24.38
C ASP A 205 -18.37 -19.30 -25.46
N GLU A 206 -17.84 -18.11 -25.13
CA GLU A 206 -17.02 -17.30 -26.03
C GLU A 206 -15.58 -17.81 -26.24
N THR A 207 -15.16 -18.81 -25.46
CA THR A 207 -13.79 -19.35 -25.48
C THR A 207 -13.55 -20.22 -26.71
N SER A 208 -12.49 -19.92 -27.46
CA SER A 208 -12.02 -20.80 -28.54
C SER A 208 -11.02 -21.82 -27.99
N VAL A 209 -11.26 -23.11 -28.24
CA VAL A 209 -10.46 -24.23 -27.73
C VAL A 209 -9.76 -24.94 -28.88
N SER A 210 -8.49 -25.31 -28.70
CA SER A 210 -7.71 -26.22 -29.57
C SER A 210 -7.15 -27.37 -28.73
N LEU A 211 -7.03 -28.56 -29.35
CA LEU A 211 -6.47 -29.76 -28.74
C LEU A 211 -5.37 -30.35 -29.62
N PHE A 212 -4.17 -30.44 -29.08
CA PHE A 212 -3.06 -31.18 -29.69
C PHE A 212 -2.80 -32.47 -28.92
N ALA A 213 -2.64 -33.57 -29.66
CA ALA A 213 -2.02 -34.79 -29.16
C ALA A 213 -0.55 -34.82 -29.62
N TYR A 214 0.36 -35.22 -28.74
CA TYR A 214 1.78 -35.39 -29.10
C TYR A 214 2.37 -36.71 -28.58
N GLY A 215 3.19 -37.36 -29.39
CA GLY A 215 3.82 -38.64 -29.09
C GLY A 215 3.02 -39.89 -29.49
N HIS A 216 1.71 -39.77 -29.75
CA HIS A 216 0.79 -40.87 -30.07
C HIS A 216 1.17 -41.69 -31.31
N ILE A 217 2.01 -41.15 -32.19
CA ILE A 217 2.48 -41.82 -33.41
C ILE A 217 3.68 -42.74 -33.14
N GLY A 218 3.64 -43.95 -33.71
CA GLY A 218 4.72 -44.93 -33.58
C GLY A 218 4.68 -45.73 -32.28
N SER A 219 5.85 -46.12 -31.79
CA SER A 219 6.04 -46.93 -30.59
C SER A 219 7.21 -46.40 -29.75
N GLY A 220 7.30 -46.84 -28.49
CA GLY A 220 8.40 -46.48 -27.58
C GLY A 220 9.75 -47.14 -27.93
N GLU A 221 9.88 -47.76 -29.09
CA GLU A 221 11.16 -48.27 -29.58
C GLU A 221 12.03 -47.14 -30.16
N GLU A 222 13.34 -47.24 -30.03
CA GLU A 222 14.29 -46.22 -30.55
C GLU A 222 14.23 -46.12 -32.10
N SER A 223 13.76 -47.17 -32.77
CA SER A 223 13.50 -47.28 -34.21
C SER A 223 12.36 -46.37 -34.70
N ASP A 224 11.28 -46.24 -33.92
CA ASP A 224 10.12 -45.39 -34.24
C ASP A 224 10.31 -43.94 -33.70
N LYS A 225 11.34 -43.70 -32.89
CA LYS A 225 11.53 -42.46 -32.13
C LYS A 225 11.46 -41.19 -32.97
N ALA A 226 12.19 -41.11 -34.08
CA ALA A 226 12.18 -39.92 -34.95
C ALA A 226 10.74 -39.59 -35.44
N LYS A 227 10.03 -40.61 -35.91
CA LYS A 227 8.63 -40.52 -36.37
C LYS A 227 7.66 -40.17 -35.23
N SER A 228 7.93 -40.63 -34.01
CA SER A 228 7.14 -40.28 -32.83
C SER A 228 7.38 -38.84 -32.37
N CYS A 229 8.62 -38.36 -32.46
CA CYS A 229 9.00 -36.98 -32.17
C CYS A 229 8.46 -35.97 -33.18
N GLU A 230 8.21 -36.39 -34.42
CA GLU A 230 7.46 -35.64 -35.45
C GLU A 230 5.93 -35.74 -35.27
N GLY A 231 5.45 -36.70 -34.46
CA GLY A 231 4.03 -36.98 -34.22
C GLY A 231 3.38 -35.99 -33.26
N ILE A 232 3.07 -34.80 -33.75
CA ILE A 232 2.31 -33.75 -33.05
C ILE A 232 1.17 -33.31 -33.98
N GLU A 233 -0.08 -33.51 -33.56
CA GLU A 233 -1.27 -33.30 -34.41
C GLU A 233 -2.32 -32.45 -33.66
N GLU A 234 -2.85 -31.42 -34.32
CA GLU A 234 -4.03 -30.68 -33.86
C GLU A 234 -5.27 -31.55 -34.13
N VAL A 235 -5.71 -32.30 -33.12
CA VAL A 235 -6.85 -33.24 -33.22
C VAL A 235 -8.20 -32.55 -33.06
N TYR A 236 -8.23 -31.34 -32.48
CA TYR A 236 -9.38 -30.43 -32.51
C TYR A 236 -8.88 -29.02 -32.88
N PRO A 237 -9.30 -28.45 -34.03
CA PRO A 237 -8.82 -27.14 -34.47
C PRO A 237 -9.36 -26.00 -33.61
N LEU A 238 -8.59 -24.92 -33.43
CA LEU A 238 -9.00 -23.75 -32.64
C LEU A 238 -10.36 -23.16 -33.07
N LYS A 239 -11.41 -23.42 -32.28
CA LYS A 239 -12.79 -22.94 -32.50
C LYS A 239 -13.59 -22.95 -31.18
N GLY A 240 -14.74 -22.29 -31.15
CA GLY A 240 -15.68 -22.38 -30.02
C GLY A 240 -16.04 -23.84 -29.66
N TYR A 241 -16.24 -24.11 -28.38
CA TYR A 241 -16.36 -25.48 -27.87
C TYR A 241 -17.58 -26.24 -28.42
N ASP A 242 -17.37 -27.51 -28.76
CA ASP A 242 -18.37 -28.47 -29.22
C ASP A 242 -18.06 -29.79 -28.51
N GLY A 243 -18.78 -30.06 -27.41
CA GLY A 243 -18.51 -31.21 -26.56
C GLY A 243 -18.68 -32.58 -27.23
N ALA A 244 -19.36 -32.66 -28.38
CA ALA A 244 -19.47 -33.91 -29.14
C ALA A 244 -18.25 -34.10 -30.05
N ALA A 245 -17.90 -33.08 -30.84
CA ALA A 245 -16.70 -33.12 -31.69
C ALA A 245 -15.41 -33.19 -30.87
N PHE A 246 -15.36 -32.54 -29.70
CA PHE A 246 -14.20 -32.57 -28.81
C PHE A 246 -13.99 -33.93 -28.14
N ASP A 247 -15.08 -34.64 -27.80
CA ASP A 247 -15.03 -36.02 -27.31
C ASP A 247 -14.58 -36.99 -28.41
N GLU A 248 -15.00 -36.80 -29.66
CA GLU A 248 -14.47 -37.56 -30.80
C GLU A 248 -12.97 -37.30 -31.00
N SER A 249 -12.53 -36.03 -30.96
CA SER A 249 -11.11 -35.64 -31.02
C SER A 249 -10.29 -36.26 -29.88
N LEU A 250 -10.77 -36.22 -28.63
CA LEU A 250 -10.12 -36.90 -27.50
C LEU A 250 -10.00 -38.41 -27.71
N ASN A 251 -10.99 -39.05 -28.34
CA ASN A 251 -10.99 -40.50 -28.57
C ASN A 251 -10.22 -40.95 -29.83
N SER A 252 -9.84 -40.01 -30.71
CA SER A 252 -9.10 -40.31 -31.94
C SER A 252 -7.69 -40.88 -31.71
N PHE A 253 -6.99 -40.44 -30.66
CA PHE A 253 -5.61 -40.81 -30.35
C PHE A 253 -5.51 -41.74 -29.12
N LYS A 254 -4.35 -42.40 -28.98
CA LYS A 254 -4.00 -43.26 -27.84
C LYS A 254 -2.57 -43.02 -27.44
N ALA A 255 -2.26 -43.27 -26.16
CA ALA A 255 -0.87 -43.29 -25.69
C ALA A 255 -0.02 -44.26 -26.54
N SER A 256 1.17 -43.83 -26.97
CA SER A 256 2.20 -44.63 -27.65
C SER A 256 3.50 -43.82 -27.75
N GLY A 257 4.57 -44.33 -28.36
CA GLY A 257 5.69 -43.46 -28.72
C GLY A 257 6.44 -42.78 -27.56
N TRP A 258 6.93 -41.57 -27.84
CA TRP A 258 7.89 -40.76 -27.07
C TRP A 258 7.34 -39.34 -26.79
N THR A 259 8.09 -38.50 -26.07
CA THR A 259 7.59 -37.22 -25.51
C THR A 259 8.26 -35.98 -26.15
N PRO A 260 7.77 -35.47 -27.30
CA PRO A 260 8.23 -34.21 -27.93
C PRO A 260 7.59 -32.96 -27.32
N LEU A 261 7.70 -32.79 -25.99
CA LEU A 261 7.10 -31.67 -25.24
C LEU A 261 7.48 -30.29 -25.84
N ALA A 262 8.76 -30.08 -26.14
CA ALA A 262 9.22 -28.84 -26.78
C ALA A 262 8.63 -28.66 -28.18
N GLY A 263 8.42 -29.74 -28.93
CA GLY A 263 7.78 -29.71 -30.24
C GLY A 263 6.32 -29.26 -30.15
N ALA A 264 5.56 -29.85 -29.22
CA ALA A 264 4.17 -29.47 -28.95
C ALA A 264 4.04 -27.99 -28.55
N ILE A 265 4.94 -27.50 -27.68
CA ILE A 265 4.98 -26.07 -27.31
C ILE A 265 5.30 -25.18 -28.53
N ASN A 266 6.20 -25.59 -29.43
CA ASN A 266 6.42 -24.85 -30.69
C ASN A 266 5.18 -24.86 -31.60
N LYS A 267 4.34 -25.90 -31.58
CA LYS A 267 3.05 -25.89 -32.30
C LYS A 267 1.99 -24.96 -31.69
N ALA A 268 1.93 -24.86 -30.36
CA ALA A 268 1.13 -23.82 -29.71
C ALA A 268 1.60 -22.40 -30.11
N ASN A 269 2.92 -22.17 -30.17
CA ASN A 269 3.48 -20.90 -30.67
C ASN A 269 3.08 -20.61 -32.13
N GLU A 270 3.20 -21.61 -33.02
CA GLU A 270 2.81 -21.46 -34.43
C GLU A 270 1.33 -21.07 -34.57
N LEU A 271 0.42 -21.77 -33.87
CA LEU A 271 -1.01 -21.47 -33.87
C LEU A 271 -1.30 -20.06 -33.32
N LEU A 272 -0.83 -19.77 -32.11
CA LEU A 272 -1.14 -18.55 -31.36
C LEU A 272 -0.47 -17.29 -31.93
N SER A 273 0.54 -17.43 -32.81
CA SER A 273 1.16 -16.30 -33.52
C SER A 273 0.18 -15.46 -34.35
N GLN A 274 -1.00 -16.01 -34.67
CA GLN A 274 -2.07 -15.36 -35.42
C GLN A 274 -3.04 -14.55 -34.54
N TYR A 275 -2.91 -14.64 -33.21
CA TYR A 275 -3.88 -14.14 -32.23
C TYR A 275 -3.19 -13.16 -31.25
N PRO A 276 -3.04 -11.88 -31.63
CA PRO A 276 -2.19 -10.96 -30.89
C PRO A 276 -2.78 -10.56 -29.53
N GLU A 277 -1.88 -10.35 -28.57
CA GLU A 277 -2.17 -9.91 -27.19
C GLU A 277 -3.13 -8.71 -27.11
N SER A 278 -3.12 -7.81 -28.10
CA SER A 278 -3.97 -6.64 -28.19
C SER A 278 -5.47 -6.94 -28.41
N GLU A 279 -5.82 -8.16 -28.83
CA GLU A 279 -7.18 -8.60 -29.13
C GLU A 279 -7.57 -9.93 -28.45
N TYR A 280 -6.58 -10.76 -28.11
CA TYR A 280 -6.77 -12.10 -27.58
C TYR A 280 -6.04 -12.32 -26.25
N GLU A 281 -6.67 -13.08 -25.37
CA GLU A 281 -6.04 -13.67 -24.20
C GLU A 281 -5.71 -15.12 -24.53
N ASN A 282 -4.44 -15.50 -24.44
CA ASN A 282 -3.95 -16.77 -24.93
C ASN A 282 -3.46 -17.62 -23.75
N ILE A 283 -3.99 -18.83 -23.59
CA ILE A 283 -3.63 -19.73 -22.48
C ILE A 283 -3.31 -21.12 -23.03
N VAL A 284 -2.16 -21.67 -22.61
CA VAL A 284 -1.71 -23.01 -22.96
C VAL A 284 -1.76 -23.90 -21.72
N TYR A 285 -2.44 -25.03 -21.80
CA TYR A 285 -2.46 -26.06 -20.75
C TYR A 285 -1.77 -27.31 -21.23
N ILE A 286 -0.74 -27.77 -20.52
CA ILE A 286 -0.05 -29.03 -20.81
C ILE A 286 -0.44 -30.08 -19.78
N VAL A 287 -0.86 -31.25 -20.24
CA VAL A 287 -1.00 -32.45 -19.39
C VAL A 287 0.09 -33.43 -19.80
N SER A 288 0.99 -33.80 -18.87
CA SER A 288 2.12 -34.71 -19.13
C SER A 288 2.49 -35.53 -17.90
N ASP A 289 2.93 -36.78 -18.12
CA ASP A 289 3.49 -37.64 -17.07
C ASP A 289 5.02 -37.76 -17.09
N GLY A 290 5.69 -37.05 -18.01
CA GLY A 290 7.07 -37.36 -18.39
C GLY A 290 8.01 -36.16 -18.53
N VAL A 291 9.23 -36.47 -18.96
CA VAL A 291 10.26 -35.52 -19.37
C VAL A 291 10.32 -35.44 -20.90
N GLU A 292 10.83 -34.33 -21.42
CA GLU A 292 11.25 -34.22 -22.83
C GLU A 292 12.24 -35.35 -23.19
N THR A 293 11.90 -36.17 -24.18
CA THR A 293 12.70 -37.33 -24.62
C THR A 293 13.11 -37.31 -26.09
N CYS A 294 12.68 -36.28 -26.84
CA CYS A 294 12.96 -36.09 -28.26
C CYS A 294 14.15 -35.15 -28.54
N GLY A 295 14.85 -34.70 -27.50
CA GLY A 295 16.05 -33.85 -27.59
C GLY A 295 15.74 -32.36 -27.76
N GLY A 296 14.48 -31.95 -27.61
CA GLY A 296 14.11 -30.55 -27.59
C GLY A 296 14.54 -29.82 -26.31
N ASN A 297 14.25 -28.52 -26.24
CA ASN A 297 14.38 -27.74 -25.00
C ASN A 297 13.04 -27.05 -24.69
N PRO A 298 12.21 -27.62 -23.80
CA PRO A 298 10.84 -27.12 -23.57
C PRO A 298 10.84 -25.78 -22.83
N VAL A 299 11.87 -25.48 -22.03
CA VAL A 299 12.04 -24.18 -21.35
C VAL A 299 12.26 -23.06 -22.37
N VAL A 300 13.05 -23.31 -23.41
CA VAL A 300 13.28 -22.37 -24.52
C VAL A 300 12.06 -22.27 -25.44
N ALA A 301 11.25 -23.34 -25.57
CA ALA A 301 10.00 -23.31 -26.32
C ALA A 301 8.91 -22.52 -25.57
N ALA A 302 8.78 -22.71 -24.25
CA ALA A 302 7.82 -22.00 -23.41
C ALA A 302 8.08 -20.50 -23.38
N LYS A 303 9.36 -20.09 -23.30
CA LYS A 303 9.72 -18.67 -23.30
C LYS A 303 9.26 -17.90 -24.56
N LYS A 304 9.10 -18.55 -25.71
CA LYS A 304 8.55 -17.90 -26.92
C LYS A 304 7.08 -17.52 -26.79
N LEU A 305 6.29 -18.24 -25.98
CA LEU A 305 4.89 -17.89 -25.75
C LEU A 305 4.77 -16.54 -25.03
N THR A 306 5.78 -16.20 -24.21
CA THR A 306 5.90 -14.91 -23.52
C THR A 306 6.49 -13.79 -24.39
N ASP A 307 6.73 -14.02 -25.69
CA ASP A 307 7.08 -12.93 -26.61
C ASP A 307 5.86 -11.98 -26.79
N LYS A 308 6.09 -10.66 -26.72
CA LYS A 308 5.10 -9.56 -26.68
C LYS A 308 4.10 -9.47 -27.85
N ASN A 309 4.12 -10.42 -28.78
CA ASN A 309 3.12 -10.55 -29.85
C ASN A 309 2.07 -11.62 -29.53
N ILE A 310 2.35 -12.55 -28.61
CA ILE A 310 1.48 -13.68 -28.25
C ILE A 310 1.08 -13.57 -26.77
N GLU A 311 2.08 -13.34 -25.89
CA GLU A 311 1.94 -13.14 -24.44
C GLU A 311 1.03 -14.19 -23.76
N ALA A 312 1.24 -15.46 -24.12
CA ALA A 312 0.42 -16.58 -23.63
C ALA A 312 0.98 -17.21 -22.34
N GLN A 313 0.10 -17.41 -21.36
CA GLN A 313 0.42 -18.13 -20.11
C GLN A 313 0.47 -19.64 -20.35
N LEU A 314 1.53 -20.32 -19.93
CA LEU A 314 1.70 -21.77 -20.03
C LEU A 314 1.58 -22.44 -18.66
N ASN A 315 0.44 -23.08 -18.42
CA ASN A 315 0.15 -23.88 -17.23
C ASN A 315 0.45 -25.37 -17.48
N ILE A 316 0.95 -26.08 -16.47
CA ILE A 316 1.28 -27.52 -16.57
C ILE A 316 0.66 -28.33 -15.44
N ILE A 317 -0.02 -29.41 -15.82
CA ILE A 317 -0.54 -30.47 -14.98
C ILE A 317 0.40 -31.68 -15.14
N GLY A 318 1.28 -31.87 -14.15
CA GLY A 318 2.18 -33.03 -14.06
C GLY A 318 1.47 -34.22 -13.42
N PHE A 319 1.16 -35.25 -14.21
CA PHE A 319 0.41 -36.43 -13.79
C PHE A 319 1.33 -37.58 -13.34
N ASP A 320 1.44 -37.84 -12.03
CA ASP A 320 2.27 -38.92 -11.46
C ASP A 320 3.70 -38.93 -12.05
N VAL A 321 4.40 -37.80 -11.85
CA VAL A 321 5.73 -37.51 -12.42
C VAL A 321 6.82 -37.68 -11.36
N ASP A 322 7.95 -38.27 -11.73
CA ASP A 322 9.13 -38.39 -10.85
C ASP A 322 9.75 -37.02 -10.49
N ASP A 323 10.53 -36.97 -9.41
CA ASP A 323 11.11 -35.71 -8.88
C ASP A 323 11.92 -34.92 -9.92
N LYS A 324 12.52 -35.62 -10.90
CA LYS A 324 13.30 -35.03 -11.98
C LYS A 324 12.40 -34.41 -13.05
N GLY A 325 11.31 -35.06 -13.41
CA GLY A 325 10.29 -34.54 -14.30
C GLY A 325 9.54 -33.37 -13.68
N GLN A 326 9.18 -33.44 -12.38
CA GLN A 326 8.60 -32.29 -11.68
C GLN A 326 9.49 -31.04 -11.78
N GLN A 327 10.80 -31.20 -11.54
CA GLN A 327 11.78 -30.12 -11.68
C GLN A 327 12.00 -29.64 -13.11
N GLN A 328 11.65 -30.42 -14.14
CA GLN A 328 11.65 -29.96 -15.52
C GLN A 328 10.36 -29.19 -15.81
N LEU A 329 9.19 -29.77 -15.51
CA LEU A 329 7.88 -29.20 -15.79
C LEU A 329 7.67 -27.87 -15.03
N MET A 330 8.08 -27.76 -13.76
CA MET A 330 8.11 -26.47 -13.05
C MET A 330 8.84 -25.39 -13.86
N LYS A 331 10.08 -25.66 -14.31
CA LYS A 331 10.88 -24.70 -15.09
C LYS A 331 10.31 -24.38 -16.48
N VAL A 332 9.41 -25.22 -17.02
CA VAL A 332 8.71 -24.96 -18.28
C VAL A 332 7.50 -24.05 -18.03
N ALA A 333 6.75 -24.28 -16.94
CA ALA A 333 5.69 -23.38 -16.50
C ALA A 333 6.24 -22.00 -16.12
N ASP A 334 7.27 -21.95 -15.27
CA ASP A 334 7.96 -20.71 -14.86
C ASP A 334 8.46 -19.90 -16.07
N ALA A 335 8.98 -20.59 -17.10
CA ALA A 335 9.50 -19.94 -18.30
C ALA A 335 8.43 -19.54 -19.33
N GLY A 336 7.20 -20.04 -19.19
CA GLY A 336 6.03 -19.64 -19.97
C GLY A 336 5.04 -18.80 -19.17
N ASN A 337 5.49 -18.19 -18.06
CA ASN A 337 4.71 -17.36 -17.13
C ASN A 337 3.37 -17.99 -16.69
N GLY A 338 3.40 -19.28 -16.34
CA GLY A 338 2.24 -19.99 -15.80
C GLY A 338 2.62 -20.97 -14.70
N LYS A 339 1.67 -21.79 -14.28
CA LYS A 339 1.73 -22.52 -13.00
C LYS A 339 1.88 -24.02 -13.20
N TYR A 340 2.68 -24.65 -12.35
CA TYR A 340 2.74 -26.10 -12.20
C TYR A 340 1.75 -26.59 -11.12
N ALA A 341 1.06 -27.70 -11.41
CA ALA A 341 0.31 -28.52 -10.47
C ALA A 341 0.77 -29.98 -10.60
N SER A 342 0.94 -30.69 -9.48
CA SER A 342 1.31 -32.11 -9.49
C SER A 342 0.17 -32.95 -8.94
N VAL A 343 -0.32 -33.88 -9.75
CA VAL A 343 -1.51 -34.67 -9.46
C VAL A 343 -1.14 -36.15 -9.45
N ARG A 344 -1.68 -36.92 -8.49
CA ARG A 344 -1.36 -38.35 -8.30
C ARG A 344 -2.57 -39.27 -8.45
N ASP A 345 -3.75 -38.67 -8.48
CA ASP A 345 -5.05 -39.32 -8.54
C ASP A 345 -6.08 -38.33 -9.10
N LYS A 346 -7.27 -38.83 -9.46
CA LYS A 346 -8.35 -38.04 -10.05
C LYS A 346 -8.89 -36.94 -9.13
N ALA A 347 -9.01 -37.19 -7.82
CA ALA A 347 -9.55 -36.21 -6.88
C ALA A 347 -8.58 -35.04 -6.67
N SER A 348 -7.28 -35.34 -6.53
CA SER A 348 -6.20 -34.34 -6.49
C SER A 348 -6.14 -33.47 -7.74
N LEU A 349 -6.56 -34.01 -8.89
CA LEU A 349 -6.59 -33.30 -10.17
C LEU A 349 -7.78 -32.33 -10.26
N GLU A 350 -9.00 -32.78 -9.95
CA GLU A 350 -10.15 -31.86 -9.87
C GLU A 350 -9.95 -30.77 -8.80
N ASP A 351 -9.41 -31.13 -7.63
CA ASP A 351 -9.19 -30.20 -6.51
C ASP A 351 -8.14 -29.13 -6.86
N GLN A 352 -6.99 -29.53 -7.42
CA GLN A 352 -5.91 -28.57 -7.76
C GLN A 352 -6.18 -27.74 -9.01
N VAL A 353 -7.04 -28.18 -9.94
CA VAL A 353 -7.43 -27.35 -11.09
C VAL A 353 -8.54 -26.38 -10.68
N LEU A 354 -9.59 -26.85 -9.99
CA LEU A 354 -10.79 -26.04 -9.73
C LEU A 354 -10.70 -25.17 -8.46
N LYS A 355 -9.93 -25.54 -7.43
CA LYS A 355 -9.81 -24.76 -6.17
C LYS A 355 -8.54 -23.94 -6.05
N LYS A 356 -7.46 -24.30 -6.75
CA LYS A 356 -6.22 -23.49 -6.77
C LYS A 356 -6.39 -22.22 -7.62
N TRP A 357 -7.32 -22.24 -8.57
CA TRP A 357 -7.52 -21.19 -9.58
C TRP A 357 -8.84 -20.42 -9.44
N ARG A 358 -9.70 -20.75 -8.45
CA ARG A 358 -10.89 -19.96 -8.08
C ARG A 358 -10.84 -19.56 -6.59
N PRO A 359 -11.22 -18.32 -6.20
CA PRO A 359 -11.29 -17.91 -4.81
C PRO A 359 -12.43 -18.62 -4.06
N THR A 360 -12.27 -18.77 -2.75
CA THR A 360 -13.31 -19.39 -1.91
C THR A 360 -14.48 -18.44 -1.66
N ILE A 361 -15.68 -19.00 -1.43
CA ILE A 361 -16.86 -18.26 -0.93
C ILE A 361 -16.52 -17.45 0.33
N GLY A 362 -15.59 -17.94 1.17
CA GLY A 362 -15.08 -17.19 2.32
C GLY A 362 -14.37 -15.90 1.91
N GLN A 363 -13.43 -15.96 0.96
CA GLN A 363 -12.74 -14.76 0.46
C GLN A 363 -13.73 -13.80 -0.21
N LEU A 364 -14.68 -14.29 -1.01
CA LEU A 364 -15.69 -13.44 -1.67
C LEU A 364 -16.60 -12.68 -0.69
N VAL A 365 -16.85 -13.24 0.50
CA VAL A 365 -17.64 -12.59 1.56
C VAL A 365 -16.78 -11.67 2.44
N TRP A 366 -15.56 -12.09 2.81
CA TRP A 366 -14.73 -11.38 3.80
C TRP A 366 -13.77 -10.35 3.21
N THR A 367 -13.37 -10.44 1.95
CA THR A 367 -12.59 -9.40 1.28
C THR A 367 -13.43 -8.13 1.18
N GLN A 368 -12.92 -7.03 1.73
CA GLN A 368 -13.53 -5.71 1.66
C GLN A 368 -12.48 -4.73 1.16
N GLY A 369 -12.92 -3.62 0.55
CA GLY A 369 -12.05 -2.50 0.25
C GLY A 369 -11.74 -1.69 1.50
N VAL A 370 -11.55 -0.38 1.34
CA VAL A 370 -11.36 0.54 2.46
C VAL A 370 -12.60 0.50 3.37
N SER A 371 -12.43 0.04 4.60
CA SER A 371 -13.56 -0.09 5.53
C SER A 371 -14.05 1.30 5.97
N GLY A 372 -15.28 1.33 6.49
CA GLY A 372 -15.82 2.56 7.09
C GLY A 372 -14.97 3.06 8.27
N GLN A 373 -14.29 2.16 8.98
CA GLN A 373 -13.39 2.52 10.08
C GLN A 373 -12.08 3.13 9.57
N ASP A 374 -11.43 2.52 8.57
CA ASP A 374 -10.18 3.03 7.99
C ASP A 374 -10.36 4.44 7.40
N TYR A 375 -11.51 4.67 6.76
CA TYR A 375 -11.91 5.99 6.25
C TYR A 375 -12.09 7.01 7.38
N ILE A 376 -12.82 6.65 8.44
CA ILE A 376 -13.02 7.52 9.61
C ILE A 376 -11.69 7.83 10.28
N ASP A 377 -10.81 6.85 10.46
CA ASP A 377 -9.51 7.04 11.10
C ASP A 377 -8.55 7.84 10.22
N ALA A 378 -8.59 7.69 8.89
CA ALA A 378 -7.86 8.56 7.97
C ALA A 378 -8.35 10.01 8.07
N GLN A 379 -9.67 10.24 7.97
CA GLN A 379 -10.23 11.57 8.17
C GLN A 379 -9.90 12.13 9.56
N LYS A 380 -9.87 11.30 10.61
CA LYS A 380 -9.48 11.72 11.95
C LYS A 380 -8.02 12.17 11.99
N ARG A 381 -7.07 11.36 11.53
CA ARG A 381 -5.63 11.71 11.47
C ARG A 381 -5.40 13.02 10.71
N MET A 382 -6.05 13.20 9.55
CA MET A 382 -5.97 14.43 8.77
C MET A 382 -6.52 15.65 9.54
N ASN A 383 -7.65 15.50 10.24
CA ASN A 383 -8.22 16.57 11.07
C ASN A 383 -7.35 16.88 12.31
N ASP A 384 -6.75 15.87 12.93
CA ASP A 384 -5.84 16.03 14.08
C ASP A 384 -4.57 16.84 13.72
N ILE A 385 -4.16 16.84 12.45
CA ILE A 385 -3.05 17.66 11.91
C ILE A 385 -3.54 19.04 11.44
N TYR A 386 -4.66 19.09 10.70
CA TYR A 386 -5.19 20.32 10.12
C TYR A 386 -5.79 21.29 11.14
N ASN A 387 -6.52 20.79 12.14
CA ASN A 387 -7.21 21.65 13.10
C ASN A 387 -6.22 22.53 13.89
N PRO A 388 -5.08 22.01 14.41
CA PRO A 388 -4.03 22.85 14.98
C PRO A 388 -3.58 23.99 14.06
N LEU A 389 -3.30 23.77 12.78
CA LEU A 389 -2.87 24.85 11.86
C LEU A 389 -3.87 26.02 11.81
N PHE A 390 -5.16 25.70 11.68
CA PHE A 390 -6.24 26.69 11.67
C PHE A 390 -6.39 27.42 13.03
N HIS A 391 -6.33 26.66 14.13
CA HIS A 391 -6.46 27.23 15.48
C HIS A 391 -5.26 28.08 15.86
N ILE A 392 -4.02 27.67 15.55
CA ILE A 392 -2.79 28.45 15.74
C ILE A 392 -2.90 29.79 14.98
N SER A 393 -3.30 29.76 13.70
CA SER A 393 -3.47 30.98 12.87
C SER A 393 -4.51 31.94 13.43
N THR A 394 -5.67 31.41 13.85
CA THR A 394 -6.76 32.18 14.48
C THR A 394 -6.34 32.74 15.85
N ASN A 395 -5.59 31.95 16.62
CA ASN A 395 -5.07 32.34 17.94
C ASN A 395 -4.06 33.47 17.82
N GLU A 396 -3.15 33.43 16.83
CA GLU A 396 -2.21 34.53 16.55
C GLU A 396 -2.94 35.85 16.23
N GLY A 397 -3.88 35.83 15.28
CA GLY A 397 -4.69 37.00 14.93
C GLY A 397 -5.46 37.56 16.13
N ASN A 398 -6.03 36.70 16.97
CA ASN A 398 -6.69 37.11 18.21
C ASN A 398 -5.73 37.74 19.24
N ARG A 399 -4.50 37.23 19.40
CA ARG A 399 -3.51 37.85 20.30
C ARG A 399 -3.12 39.25 19.82
N ILE A 400 -2.90 39.42 18.53
CA ILE A 400 -2.56 40.72 17.92
C ILE A 400 -3.74 41.70 18.05
N ARG A 401 -4.96 41.26 17.73
CA ARG A 401 -6.20 42.04 17.89
C ARG A 401 -6.43 42.50 19.34
N ASN A 402 -6.25 41.61 20.32
CA ASN A 402 -6.36 41.96 21.74
C ASN A 402 -5.31 42.99 22.17
N ALA A 403 -4.05 42.84 21.72
CA ALA A 403 -2.99 43.80 21.99
C ALA A 403 -3.30 45.18 21.38
N VAL A 404 -3.85 45.24 20.16
CA VAL A 404 -4.34 46.47 19.53
C VAL A 404 -5.45 47.12 20.37
N TYR A 405 -6.47 46.37 20.78
CA TYR A 405 -7.57 46.91 21.59
C TYR A 405 -7.07 47.46 22.93
N PHE A 406 -6.15 46.75 23.60
CA PHE A 406 -5.49 47.24 24.81
C PHE A 406 -4.72 48.55 24.55
N LEU A 407 -3.94 48.64 23.46
CA LEU A 407 -3.20 49.85 23.10
C LEU A 407 -4.13 51.02 22.77
N GLN A 408 -5.23 50.79 22.06
CA GLN A 408 -6.26 51.80 21.78
C GLN A 408 -6.94 52.29 23.08
N GLN A 409 -7.37 51.38 23.97
CA GLN A 409 -8.01 51.71 25.25
C GLN A 409 -7.08 52.51 26.18
N ASN A 410 -5.77 52.23 26.13
CA ASN A 410 -4.76 52.98 26.90
C ASN A 410 -4.32 54.30 26.22
N ASN A 411 -4.91 54.68 25.07
CA ASN A 411 -4.53 55.83 24.25
C ASN A 411 -3.03 55.81 23.84
N LEU A 412 -2.47 54.61 23.62
CA LEU A 412 -1.06 54.43 23.23
C LEU A 412 -0.86 54.46 21.71
N ILE A 413 -1.89 54.11 20.93
CA ILE A 413 -1.94 54.24 19.47
C ILE A 413 -3.27 54.89 19.02
N PRO A 414 -3.32 55.61 17.89
CA PRO A 414 -4.57 56.07 17.28
C PRO A 414 -5.49 54.90 16.88
N ARG A 415 -6.81 55.11 16.90
CA ARG A 415 -7.78 54.08 16.50
C ARG A 415 -7.60 53.64 15.04
N GLU A 416 -7.38 54.60 14.14
CA GLU A 416 -7.10 54.42 12.71
C GLU A 416 -5.94 53.43 12.48
N LYS A 417 -4.72 53.79 12.91
CA LYS A 417 -3.54 52.89 12.86
C LYS A 417 -3.77 51.52 13.51
N GLY A 418 -4.55 51.46 14.59
CA GLY A 418 -4.89 50.19 15.23
C GLY A 418 -5.81 49.31 14.37
N ASN A 419 -6.78 49.90 13.66
CA ASN A 419 -7.61 49.15 12.70
C ASN A 419 -6.76 48.59 11.56
N GLU A 420 -5.87 49.40 10.96
CA GLU A 420 -4.95 48.95 9.89
C GLU A 420 -4.06 47.76 10.34
N VAL A 421 -3.66 47.72 11.61
CA VAL A 421 -2.89 46.60 12.20
C VAL A 421 -3.75 45.34 12.37
N ILE A 422 -5.05 45.48 12.62
CA ILE A 422 -5.99 44.34 12.63
C ILE A 422 -6.21 43.84 11.19
N ASP A 423 -6.41 44.75 10.23
CA ASP A 423 -6.59 44.39 8.82
C ASP A 423 -5.37 43.62 8.27
N LEU A 424 -4.15 44.02 8.64
CA LEU A 424 -2.91 43.28 8.34
C LEU A 424 -2.84 41.91 9.01
N ALA A 425 -3.27 41.80 10.27
CA ALA A 425 -3.28 40.54 11.01
C ALA A 425 -4.30 39.54 10.43
N ASP A 426 -5.47 40.03 10.07
CA ASP A 426 -6.56 39.22 9.51
C ASP A 426 -6.24 38.77 8.08
N ALA A 427 -5.73 39.66 7.21
CA ALA A 427 -5.27 39.27 5.88
C ALA A 427 -4.17 38.18 5.92
N SER A 428 -3.30 38.23 6.93
CA SER A 428 -2.25 37.21 7.14
C SER A 428 -2.81 35.89 7.68
N ALA A 429 -3.82 35.95 8.56
CA ALA A 429 -4.49 34.76 9.07
C ALA A 429 -5.34 34.08 7.99
N ASP A 430 -6.06 34.85 7.18
CA ASP A 430 -6.87 34.37 6.05
C ASP A 430 -6.00 33.72 4.97
N LEU A 431 -4.91 34.36 4.55
CA LEU A 431 -3.97 33.81 3.55
C LEU A 431 -3.38 32.45 3.98
N ARG A 432 -3.07 32.28 5.27
CA ARG A 432 -2.68 30.96 5.83
C ARG A 432 -3.85 29.98 5.84
N ASN A 433 -5.02 30.40 6.32
CA ASN A 433 -6.19 29.54 6.50
C ASN A 433 -6.76 29.03 5.17
N GLU A 434 -6.81 29.86 4.12
CA GLU A 434 -7.21 29.45 2.77
C GLU A 434 -6.26 28.40 2.20
N HIS A 435 -4.95 28.59 2.37
CA HIS A 435 -3.94 27.61 1.93
C HIS A 435 -4.06 26.28 2.68
N PHE A 436 -4.09 26.31 4.02
CA PHE A 436 -4.23 25.09 4.84
C PHE A 436 -5.53 24.34 4.51
N LYS A 437 -6.63 25.07 4.28
CA LYS A 437 -7.91 24.51 3.84
C LYS A 437 -7.79 23.86 2.46
N LYS A 438 -7.19 24.55 1.48
CA LYS A 438 -7.02 24.03 0.11
C LYS A 438 -6.20 22.73 0.10
N MET A 439 -5.08 22.68 0.83
CA MET A 439 -4.29 21.44 0.96
C MET A 439 -5.09 20.29 1.57
N LYS A 440 -5.92 20.57 2.60
CA LYS A 440 -6.80 19.58 3.20
C LYS A 440 -7.85 19.07 2.20
N GLU A 441 -8.48 19.96 1.44
CA GLU A 441 -9.47 19.61 0.42
C GLU A 441 -8.84 18.78 -0.71
N GLU A 442 -7.61 19.09 -1.12
CA GLU A 442 -6.83 18.30 -2.08
C GLU A 442 -6.49 16.89 -1.56
N LYS A 443 -5.93 16.78 -0.34
CA LYS A 443 -5.64 15.49 0.31
C LYS A 443 -6.90 14.66 0.58
N GLN A 444 -8.03 15.29 0.90
CA GLN A 444 -9.30 14.60 1.09
C GLN A 444 -9.85 14.08 -0.25
N ALA A 445 -9.83 14.89 -1.31
CA ALA A 445 -10.30 14.49 -2.64
C ALA A 445 -9.46 13.34 -3.22
N GLU A 446 -8.15 13.36 -2.98
CA GLU A 446 -7.24 12.25 -3.29
C GLU A 446 -7.64 10.97 -2.55
N ALA A 447 -7.80 11.04 -1.22
CA ALA A 447 -8.21 9.89 -0.42
C ALA A 447 -9.57 9.34 -0.87
N GLU A 448 -10.56 10.20 -1.09
CA GLU A 448 -11.89 9.81 -1.58
C GLU A 448 -11.84 9.16 -2.98
N ARG A 449 -10.94 9.60 -3.86
CA ARG A 449 -10.72 8.99 -5.18
C ARG A 449 -10.18 7.57 -5.02
N VAL A 450 -9.11 7.39 -4.25
CA VAL A 450 -8.48 6.07 -4.04
C VAL A 450 -9.43 5.12 -3.30
N GLN A 451 -10.22 5.63 -2.35
CA GLN A 451 -11.27 4.84 -1.70
C GLN A 451 -12.31 4.29 -2.70
N LYS A 452 -12.80 5.14 -3.60
CA LYS A 452 -13.78 4.77 -4.63
C LYS A 452 -13.19 3.77 -5.63
N GLU A 453 -11.90 3.92 -5.97
CA GLU A 453 -11.17 3.00 -6.84
C GLU A 453 -11.00 1.61 -6.22
N ILE A 454 -10.47 1.53 -4.98
CA ILE A 454 -10.28 0.27 -4.24
C ILE A 454 -11.63 -0.44 -4.07
N ASN A 455 -12.66 0.28 -3.63
CA ASN A 455 -13.98 -0.32 -3.39
C ASN A 455 -14.66 -0.76 -4.70
N GLY A 456 -14.46 -0.01 -5.80
CA GLY A 456 -14.91 -0.39 -7.13
C GLY A 456 -14.25 -1.67 -7.64
N LYS A 457 -12.92 -1.76 -7.54
CA LYS A 457 -12.14 -2.96 -7.90
C LYS A 457 -12.58 -4.20 -7.10
N VAL A 458 -12.79 -4.04 -5.78
CA VAL A 458 -13.25 -5.14 -4.90
C VAL A 458 -14.65 -5.63 -5.27
N GLU A 459 -15.62 -4.75 -5.48
CA GLU A 459 -16.98 -5.20 -5.85
C GLU A 459 -17.08 -5.70 -7.30
N ALA A 460 -16.25 -5.20 -8.23
CA ALA A 460 -16.13 -5.77 -9.57
C ALA A 460 -15.59 -7.21 -9.53
N TRP A 461 -14.50 -7.46 -8.80
CA TRP A 461 -13.95 -8.80 -8.56
C TRP A 461 -14.97 -9.73 -7.90
N LYS A 462 -15.72 -9.26 -6.89
CA LYS A 462 -16.80 -10.07 -6.31
C LYS A 462 -17.94 -10.35 -7.29
N GLN A 463 -18.23 -9.44 -8.21
CA GLN A 463 -19.32 -9.64 -9.17
C GLN A 463 -18.92 -10.67 -10.22
N GLN A 464 -17.73 -10.53 -10.83
CA GLN A 464 -17.13 -11.54 -11.71
C GLN A 464 -17.25 -12.94 -11.10
N TRP A 465 -16.72 -13.12 -9.89
CA TRP A 465 -16.73 -14.41 -9.21
C TRP A 465 -18.09 -14.85 -8.65
N ARG A 466 -19.11 -13.98 -8.60
CA ARG A 466 -20.50 -14.43 -8.38
C ARG A 466 -21.04 -15.03 -9.67
N ASP A 467 -20.80 -14.39 -10.81
CA ASP A 467 -21.35 -14.82 -12.08
C ASP A 467 -20.71 -16.16 -12.50
N GLU A 468 -19.37 -16.28 -12.44
CA GLU A 468 -18.60 -17.54 -12.63
C GLU A 468 -18.92 -18.69 -11.64
N ILE A 469 -19.80 -18.48 -10.65
CA ILE A 469 -20.21 -19.47 -9.64
C ILE A 469 -21.73 -19.77 -9.70
N ASN A 470 -22.53 -18.98 -10.41
CA ASN A 470 -23.97 -19.17 -10.57
C ASN A 470 -24.40 -19.62 -11.98
N GLU A 471 -23.49 -19.57 -12.96
CA GLU A 471 -23.57 -20.28 -14.23
C GLU A 471 -23.09 -21.74 -14.09
#